data_AF-A0A933KKU1-F1
#
_entry.id   AF-A0A933KKU1-F1
#
_cell.length_a   1.000
_cell.length_b   1.000
_cell.length_c   1.000
_cell.angle_alpha   90.00
_cell.angle_beta   90.00
_cell.angle_gamma   90.00
#
_symmetry.space_group_name_H-M   'P 1'
#
loop_
_entity.id
_entity.type
_entity.pdbx_description
1 polymer ?
#
loop_
_entity_poly.entity_id
_entity_poly.type
_entity_poly.pdbx_seq_one_letter_code
_entity_poly.pdbx_strand_id
1 'polypeptide(L)' 'MSSFLDKAKDKTKQIAGQAKDKVDDVKDARKADDLLDDIGRIVYRQRTQGMLANDDARIDAIVAELKALEEAGTSIHNE' A
#
# COMPACT_ATOMS: atom_id res chain seq x y z
N MET A 1 -0.82 11.90 -43.96
CA MET A 1 0.18 11.37 -43.01
C MET A 1 -0.24 11.56 -41.54
N SER A 2 -1.53 11.39 -41.18
CA SER A 2 -2.01 11.65 -39.79
C SER A 2 -2.15 10.38 -38.93
N SER A 3 -2.28 9.21 -39.56
CA SER A 3 -2.58 7.95 -38.86
C SER A 3 -1.41 7.41 -37.99
N PHE A 4 -0.17 7.72 -38.34
CA PHE A 4 1.01 7.28 -37.58
C PHE A 4 1.25 8.12 -36.31
N LEU A 5 0.91 9.40 -36.36
CA LEU A 5 1.11 10.34 -35.25
C LEU A 5 0.05 10.15 -34.15
N ASP A 6 -1.18 9.79 -34.54
CA ASP A 6 -2.23 9.37 -33.60
C ASP A 6 -1.90 8.04 -32.91
N LYS A 7 -1.41 7.04 -33.65
CA LYS A 7 -0.97 5.75 -33.06
C LYS A 7 0.17 5.91 -32.06
N ALA A 8 1.07 6.86 -32.29
CA ALA A 8 2.17 7.16 -31.36
C ALA A 8 1.65 7.80 -30.06
N LYS A 9 0.73 8.78 -30.16
CA LYS A 9 0.12 9.43 -28.99
C LYS A 9 -0.69 8.45 -28.14
N ASP A 10 -1.45 7.55 -28.76
CA ASP A 10 -2.23 6.53 -28.04
C ASP A 10 -1.34 5.56 -27.27
N LYS A 11 -0.25 5.08 -27.89
CA LYS A 11 0.72 4.21 -27.20
C LYS A 11 1.39 4.93 -26.03
N THR A 12 1.76 6.20 -26.16
CA THR A 12 2.36 6.96 -25.07
C THR A 12 1.39 7.13 -23.89
N LYS A 13 0.11 7.42 -24.14
CA LYS A 13 -0.91 7.51 -23.09
C LYS A 13 -1.16 6.17 -22.40
N GLN A 14 -1.22 5.09 -23.16
CA GLN A 14 -1.43 3.74 -22.62
C GLN A 14 -0.26 3.31 -21.73
N ILE A 15 0.99 3.55 -22.17
CA ILE A 15 2.19 3.24 -21.39
C ILE A 15 2.28 4.11 -20.13
N ALA A 16 1.94 5.41 -20.23
CA ALA A 16 1.92 6.30 -19.08
C ALA A 16 0.87 5.89 -18.03
N GLY A 17 -0.33 5.46 -18.47
CA GLY A 17 -1.37 4.92 -17.58
C GLY A 17 -0.90 3.65 -16.88
N GLN A 18 -0.41 2.67 -17.64
CA GLN A 18 0.07 1.40 -17.08
C GLN A 18 1.27 1.56 -16.13
N ALA A 19 2.14 2.53 -16.37
CA ALA A 19 3.25 2.82 -15.47
C ALA A 19 2.77 3.48 -14.17
N LYS A 20 1.76 4.35 -14.25
CA LYS A 20 1.18 5.00 -13.07
C LYS A 20 0.45 3.98 -12.19
N ASP A 21 -0.40 3.15 -12.78
CA ASP A 21 -1.16 2.12 -12.05
C ASP A 21 -0.20 1.17 -11.31
N LYS A 22 0.88 0.71 -11.97
CA LYS A 22 1.90 -0.15 -11.33
C LYS A 22 2.70 0.55 -10.22
N VAL A 23 2.95 1.85 -10.34
CA VAL A 23 3.68 2.60 -9.31
C VAL A 23 2.81 2.79 -8.08
N ASP A 24 1.51 3.04 -8.28
CA ASP A 24 0.53 3.15 -7.21
C ASP A 24 0.38 1.79 -6.49
N ASP A 25 0.27 0.67 -7.22
CA ASP A 25 0.23 -0.69 -6.64
C ASP A 25 1.47 -1.01 -5.78
N VAL A 26 2.66 -0.72 -6.29
CA VAL A 26 3.92 -0.98 -5.55
C VAL A 26 4.04 -0.10 -4.31
N LYS A 27 3.53 1.13 -4.39
CA LYS A 27 3.55 2.05 -3.26
C LYS A 27 2.59 1.59 -2.16
N ASP A 28 1.40 1.16 -2.54
CA ASP A 28 0.39 0.69 -1.60
C ASP A 28 0.79 -0.63 -0.96
N ALA A 29 1.40 -1.55 -1.71
CA ALA A 29 2.00 -2.77 -1.17
C ALA A 29 3.10 -2.47 -0.14
N ARG A 30 4.04 -1.55 -0.46
CA ARG A 30 5.08 -1.13 0.50
C ARG A 30 4.49 -0.49 1.74
N LYS A 31 3.45 0.32 1.58
CA LYS A 31 2.76 0.92 2.71
C LYS A 31 2.13 -0.14 3.61
N ALA A 32 1.51 -1.17 3.03
CA ALA A 32 0.96 -2.28 3.79
C ALA A 32 2.05 -3.03 4.57
N ASP A 33 3.19 -3.32 3.94
CA ASP A 33 4.34 -3.97 4.59
C ASP A 33 4.88 -3.15 5.78
N ASP A 34 5.06 -1.83 5.61
CA ASP A 34 5.55 -0.94 6.67
C ASP A 34 4.57 -0.89 7.86
N LEU A 35 3.26 -0.85 7.58
CA LEU A 35 2.21 -0.87 8.61
C LEU A 35 2.19 -2.21 9.37
N LEU A 36 2.35 -3.33 8.67
CA LEU A 36 2.43 -4.66 9.30
C LEU A 36 3.67 -4.80 10.18
N ASP A 37 4.84 -4.30 9.75
CA ASP A 37 6.05 -4.28 10.57
C ASP A 37 5.87 -3.41 11.83
N ASP A 38 5.20 -2.26 11.70
CA ASP A 38 4.91 -1.39 12.85
C ASP A 38 3.97 -2.07 13.88
N ILE A 39 2.94 -2.80 13.44
CA ILE A 39 2.14 -3.65 14.35
C ILE A 39 3.05 -4.69 15.02
N GLY A 40 3.87 -5.40 14.24
CA GLY A 40 4.80 -6.41 14.75
C GLY A 40 5.71 -5.86 15.84
N ARG A 41 6.29 -4.67 15.63
CA ARG A 41 7.12 -3.96 16.62
C ARG A 41 6.35 -3.57 17.87
N ILE A 42 5.11 -3.09 17.73
CA ILE A 42 4.24 -2.78 18.87
C ILE A 42 3.97 -4.03 19.70
N VAL A 43 3.54 -5.12 19.06
CA VAL A 43 3.24 -6.39 19.74
C VAL A 43 4.50 -6.97 20.39
N TYR A 44 5.64 -6.95 19.70
CA TYR A 44 6.91 -7.42 20.27
C TYR A 44 7.28 -6.63 21.53
N ARG A 45 7.16 -5.30 21.50
CA ARG A 45 7.38 -4.46 22.68
C ARG A 45 6.41 -4.80 23.80
N GLN A 46 5.11 -4.92 23.53
CA GLN A 46 4.12 -5.30 24.54
C GLN A 46 4.50 -6.60 25.26
N ARG A 47 5.05 -7.58 24.53
CA ARG A 47 5.46 -8.88 25.07
C ARG A 47 6.80 -8.88 25.80
N THR A 48 7.70 -7.95 25.49
CA THR A 48 9.08 -7.96 26.02
C THR A 48 9.37 -6.86 27.04
N GLN A 49 8.67 -5.72 26.92
CA GLN A 49 8.91 -4.51 27.70
C GLN A 49 7.64 -3.99 28.40
N GLY A 50 6.49 -4.60 28.10
CA GLY A 50 5.19 -4.17 28.59
C GLY A 50 4.50 -3.18 27.66
N MET A 51 3.25 -2.90 27.99
CA MET A 51 2.34 -2.10 27.19
C MET A 51 2.50 -0.61 27.49
N LEU A 52 2.53 0.23 26.45
CA LEU A 52 2.44 1.68 26.61
C LEU A 52 0.98 2.13 26.54
N ALA A 53 0.68 3.27 27.15
CA ALA A 53 -0.68 3.81 27.25
C ALA A 53 -1.37 4.06 25.89
N ASN A 54 -0.61 4.18 24.80
CA ASN A 54 -1.14 4.49 23.47
C ASN A 54 -1.03 3.31 22.48
N ASP A 55 -0.68 2.11 22.95
CA ASP A 55 -0.44 0.98 22.04
C ASP A 55 -1.71 0.55 21.31
N ASP A 56 -2.83 0.44 22.02
CA ASP A 56 -4.11 0.03 21.43
C ASP A 56 -4.59 1.03 20.37
N ALA A 57 -4.59 2.33 20.69
CA ALA A 57 -5.01 3.35 19.73
C ALA A 57 -4.11 3.40 18.49
N ARG A 58 -2.81 3.08 18.63
CA ARG A 58 -1.90 2.96 17.48
C ARG A 58 -2.20 1.71 16.67
N ILE A 59 -2.46 0.57 17.29
CA ILE A 59 -2.87 -0.66 16.60
C ILE A 59 -4.17 -0.41 15.84
N ASP A 60 -5.18 0.20 16.47
CA ASP A 60 -6.47 0.50 15.85
C ASP A 60 -6.32 1.40 14.62
N ALA A 61 -5.47 2.44 14.71
CA ALA A 61 -5.17 3.32 13.59
C ALA A 61 -4.49 2.56 12.43
N ILE A 62 -3.48 1.73 12.73
CA ILE A 62 -2.79 0.95 11.70
C ILE A 62 -3.75 -0.06 11.04
N VAL A 63 -4.58 -0.75 11.82
CA VAL A 63 -5.59 -1.68 11.30
C VAL A 63 -6.61 -0.96 10.41
N ALA A 64 -7.03 0.26 10.77
CA ALA A 64 -7.91 1.06 9.93
C ALA A 64 -7.25 1.43 8.59
N GLU A 65 -5.97 1.79 8.59
CA GLU A 65 -5.23 2.08 7.36
C GLU A 65 -5.02 0.84 6.49
N LEU A 66 -4.71 -0.32 7.09
CA LEU A 66 -4.60 -1.58 6.36
C LEU A 66 -5.93 -1.94 5.70
N LYS A 67 -7.06 -1.85 6.42
CA LYS A 67 -8.38 -2.10 5.82
C LYS A 67 -8.68 -1.20 4.62
N ALA A 68 -8.30 0.08 4.69
CA ALA A 68 -8.47 0.99 3.56
C ALA A 68 -7.64 0.59 2.33
N LEU A 69 -6.42 0.05 2.53
CA LEU A 69 -5.59 -0.48 1.45
C LEU A 69 -6.19 -1.78 0.86
N GLU A 70 -6.75 -2.63 1.72
CA GLU A 70 -7.44 -3.87 1.34
C GLU A 70 -8.68 -3.56 0.47
N GLU A 71 -9.49 -2.59 0.90
CA GLU A 71 -10.65 -2.09 0.14
C GLU A 71 -10.24 -1.44 -1.19
N ALA A 72 -9.03 -0.86 -1.26
CA ALA A 72 -8.45 -0.33 -2.49
C ALA A 72 -7.87 -1.41 -3.42
N GLY A 73 -7.85 -2.68 -3.00
CA GLY A 73 -7.39 -3.82 -3.78
C GLY A 73 -5.94 -4.23 -3.54
N THR A 74 -5.27 -3.67 -2.52
CA THR A 74 -3.94 -4.13 -2.10
C THR A 74 -4.07 -5.44 -1.33
N SER A 75 -3.28 -6.47 -1.70
CA SER A 75 -3.25 -7.72 -0.93
C SER A 75 -2.42 -7.55 0.34
N ILE A 76 -3.02 -7.85 1.49
CA ILE A 76 -2.39 -7.72 2.83
C ILE A 76 -2.26 -9.11 3.49
N HIS A 77 -2.80 -10.16 2.87
CA HIS A 77 -2.75 -11.53 3.35
C HIS A 77 -1.78 -12.34 2.49
N ASN A 78 -0.89 -13.08 3.15
CA ASN A 78 -0.16 -14.18 2.52
C ASN A 78 -1.13 -15.36 2.42
N GLU A 79 -1.87 -15.46 1.31
CA GLU A 79 -2.54 -16.71 0.90
C GLU A 79 -1.55 -17.72 0.32
#